data_AF-G9P3I7-F1
#
_entry.id   AF-G9P3I7-F1
#
_cell.length_a   1.000
_cell.length_b   1.000
_cell.length_c   1.000
_cell.angle_alpha   90.00
_cell.angle_beta   90.00
_cell.angle_gamma   90.00
#
_symmetry.space_group_name_H-M   'P 1'
#
loop_
_entity.id
_entity.type
_entity.pdbx_description
1 polymer ?
#
loop_
_entity_poly.entity_id
_entity_poly.type
_entity_poly.pdbx_seq_one_letter_code
_entity_poly.pdbx_strand_id
1 'polypeptide(L)'
;MVSKYLIGAGALLSPLVSATSSAKRGLIFIPNSTTLQDNSIWVQTGSDLTWYYNYGNLPSSDYTHIPQSKFEFVPMMWGVGPNPSQDTAFHDSVVNLINTGTPISHVLSFNEPDAPSAWGGSDVTPANAALAWIANFVPLQKLGVKLGIPAVTGAPTGFDWTEQFLANCTSILQTQCPYDFIPLHWYDNLGGLQSHINQYATAFPGKKIWVTEYADPNQDLATTQQFFNQSASYMDGLASLERYSYFGAFRSNVSNVGPNATFLNNAGRLTDIGSLYLGFGLTGVVPTSNN
;
A
#
# COMPACT_ATOMS: atom_id res chain seq x y z
N MET A 1 20.39 -10.14 -60.71
CA MET A 1 20.15 -8.84 -60.03
C MET A 1 19.12 -9.08 -58.95
N VAL A 2 19.49 -8.87 -57.69
CA VAL A 2 18.68 -9.17 -56.51
C VAL A 2 17.73 -7.99 -56.26
N SER A 3 16.42 -8.21 -56.35
CA SER A 3 15.41 -7.21 -55.98
C SER A 3 15.11 -7.34 -54.48
N LYS A 4 15.42 -6.27 -53.73
CA LYS A 4 15.26 -6.19 -52.28
C LYS A 4 13.80 -5.93 -51.92
N TYR A 5 13.21 -6.82 -51.11
CA TYR A 5 11.94 -6.58 -50.45
C TYR A 5 12.15 -5.55 -49.32
N LEU A 6 11.47 -4.41 -49.40
CA LEU A 6 11.27 -3.50 -48.27
C LEU A 6 10.16 -4.08 -47.39
N ILE A 7 10.53 -4.62 -46.23
CA ILE A 7 9.59 -4.91 -45.15
C ILE A 7 9.45 -3.62 -44.36
N GLY A 8 8.30 -2.95 -44.49
CA GLY A 8 7.93 -1.82 -43.64
C GLY A 8 7.72 -2.32 -42.21
N ALA A 9 8.52 -1.83 -41.27
CA ALA A 9 8.29 -2.03 -39.84
C ALA A 9 7.08 -1.19 -39.43
N GLY A 10 5.90 -1.82 -39.36
CA GLY A 10 4.74 -1.23 -38.71
C GLY A 10 4.98 -1.18 -37.21
N ALA A 11 5.10 0.02 -36.64
CA ALA A 11 5.07 0.21 -35.20
C ALA A 11 3.69 -0.23 -34.70
N LEU A 12 3.64 -1.36 -33.98
CA LEU A 12 2.47 -1.75 -33.21
C LEU A 12 2.31 -0.74 -32.07
N LEU A 13 1.47 0.26 -32.29
CA LEU A 13 0.91 1.07 -31.22
C LEU A 13 0.01 0.15 -30.39
N SER A 14 0.57 -0.44 -29.33
CA SER A 14 -0.25 -1.06 -28.29
C SER A 14 -1.23 0.01 -27.80
N PRO A 15 -2.55 -0.23 -27.81
CA PRO A 15 -3.48 0.73 -27.24
C PRO A 15 -3.10 0.89 -25.77
N LEU A 16 -2.92 2.13 -25.33
CA LEU A 16 -2.86 2.47 -23.92
C LEU A 16 -4.18 2.00 -23.32
N VAL A 17 -4.17 0.81 -22.71
CA VAL A 17 -5.31 0.29 -21.99
C VAL A 17 -5.55 1.25 -20.83
N SER A 18 -6.62 2.04 -20.92
CA SER A 18 -7.09 2.84 -19.79
C SER A 18 -7.22 1.91 -18.59
N ALA A 19 -6.58 2.24 -17.48
CA ALA A 19 -6.74 1.49 -16.24
C ALA A 19 -8.25 1.44 -15.91
N THR A 20 -8.84 0.25 -15.96
CA THR A 20 -10.25 0.06 -15.59
C THR A 20 -10.45 0.37 -14.12
N SER A 21 -11.63 0.83 -13.74
CA SER A 21 -11.95 1.07 -12.33
C SER A 21 -11.77 -0.18 -11.49
N SER A 22 -11.20 -0.05 -10.29
CA SER A 22 -10.95 -1.20 -9.42
C SER A 22 -11.18 -0.86 -7.95
N ALA A 23 -12.12 -1.57 -7.34
CA ALA A 23 -12.45 -1.44 -5.92
C ALA A 23 -11.31 -1.93 -4.98
N LYS A 24 -10.21 -2.46 -5.51
CA LYS A 24 -9.05 -2.90 -4.73
C LYS A 24 -8.11 -1.74 -4.36
N ARG A 25 -8.19 -0.62 -5.08
CA ARG A 25 -7.25 0.51 -4.94
C ARG A 25 -7.51 1.28 -3.67
N GLY A 26 -6.43 1.59 -2.96
CA GLY A 26 -6.45 2.38 -1.73
C GLY A 26 -5.49 3.55 -1.75
N LEU A 27 -5.66 4.43 -0.77
CA LEU A 27 -4.83 5.61 -0.59
C LEU A 27 -3.80 5.40 0.54
N ILE A 28 -2.52 5.59 0.23
CA ILE A 28 -1.50 5.93 1.22
C ILE A 28 -1.64 7.43 1.48
N PHE A 29 -2.30 7.80 2.56
CA PHE A 29 -2.57 9.21 2.85
C PHE A 29 -1.45 9.85 3.65
N ILE A 30 -0.71 10.76 3.01
CA ILE A 30 0.37 11.53 3.62
C ILE A 30 -0.02 13.02 3.57
N PRO A 31 -0.61 13.57 4.65
CA PRO A 31 -1.02 14.97 4.64
C PRO A 31 0.20 15.89 4.55
N ASN A 32 0.10 16.92 3.72
CA ASN A 32 1.08 18.00 3.65
C ASN A 32 0.44 19.31 4.08
N SER A 33 0.93 19.89 5.19
CA SER A 33 0.40 21.12 5.77
C SER A 33 0.50 22.34 4.84
N THR A 34 1.37 22.30 3.83
CA THR A 34 1.54 23.38 2.85
C THR A 34 0.61 23.25 1.64
N THR A 35 -0.03 22.09 1.46
CA THR A 35 -0.89 21.79 0.30
C THR A 35 -2.16 21.02 0.69
N LEU A 36 -2.76 21.37 1.84
CA LEU A 36 -3.96 20.71 2.36
C LEU A 36 -5.13 20.63 1.37
N GLN A 37 -5.23 21.58 0.43
CA GLN A 37 -6.23 21.55 -0.63
C GLN A 37 -6.18 20.28 -1.49
N ASP A 38 -5.00 19.66 -1.61
CA ASP A 38 -4.79 18.44 -2.41
C ASP A 38 -5.55 17.25 -1.82
N ASN A 39 -5.85 17.24 -0.51
CA ASN A 39 -6.58 16.15 0.16
C ASN A 39 -7.96 15.89 -0.48
N SER A 40 -8.61 16.95 -0.98
CA SER A 40 -9.91 16.83 -1.63
C SER A 40 -9.87 16.12 -2.98
N ILE A 41 -8.69 16.07 -3.64
CA ILE A 41 -8.51 15.46 -4.97
C ILE A 41 -8.73 13.95 -4.89
N TRP A 42 -8.25 13.30 -3.82
CA TRP A 42 -8.28 11.82 -3.71
C TRP A 42 -9.69 11.25 -3.61
N VAL A 43 -10.62 12.02 -3.05
CA VAL A 43 -12.02 11.64 -2.81
C VAL A 43 -12.99 12.42 -3.69
N GLN A 44 -12.49 13.07 -4.75
CA GLN A 44 -13.33 13.82 -5.68
C GLN A 44 -14.36 12.91 -6.35
N THR A 45 -15.46 13.50 -6.83
CA THR A 45 -16.54 12.73 -7.46
C THR A 45 -16.01 11.89 -8.62
N GLY A 46 -16.31 10.59 -8.59
CA GLY A 46 -15.84 9.61 -9.58
C GLY A 46 -14.51 8.94 -9.24
N SER A 47 -13.88 9.28 -8.12
CA SER A 47 -12.70 8.54 -7.63
C SER A 47 -13.06 7.09 -7.27
N ASP A 48 -12.21 6.16 -7.68
CA ASP A 48 -12.36 4.71 -7.45
C ASP A 48 -11.76 4.22 -6.12
N LEU A 49 -11.17 5.10 -5.31
CA LEU A 49 -10.53 4.69 -4.06
C LEU A 49 -11.58 4.28 -3.01
N THR A 50 -11.40 3.09 -2.43
CA THR A 50 -12.38 2.49 -1.51
C THR A 50 -11.89 2.38 -0.07
N TRP A 51 -10.59 2.57 0.16
CA TRP A 51 -9.98 2.50 1.49
C TRP A 51 -8.71 3.36 1.57
N TYR A 52 -8.27 3.68 2.79
CA TYR A 52 -7.02 4.38 3.03
C TYR A 52 -6.40 4.00 4.37
N TYR A 53 -5.11 4.29 4.49
CA TYR A 53 -4.41 4.34 5.76
C TYR A 53 -3.47 5.57 5.76
N ASN A 54 -3.01 5.98 6.93
CA ASN A 54 -2.23 7.21 7.12
C ASN A 54 -1.02 7.02 8.04
N TYR A 55 -0.54 5.77 8.15
CA TYR A 55 0.47 5.31 9.12
C TYR A 55 0.10 5.48 10.61
N GLY A 56 -1.10 5.97 10.91
CA GLY A 56 -1.59 6.19 12.26
C GLY A 56 -2.74 5.27 12.64
N ASN A 57 -3.16 5.38 13.90
CA ASN A 57 -4.25 4.61 14.48
C ASN A 57 -5.59 5.38 14.55
N LEU A 58 -5.63 6.61 14.05
CA LEU A 58 -6.81 7.47 14.01
C LEU A 58 -7.09 7.95 12.58
N PRO A 59 -8.38 8.04 12.19
CA PRO A 59 -8.74 8.50 10.86
C PRO A 59 -8.34 9.96 10.66
N SER A 60 -7.83 10.27 9.47
CA SER A 60 -7.59 11.66 9.05
C SER A 60 -8.87 12.49 9.07
N SER A 61 -8.82 13.67 9.69
CA SER A 61 -9.97 14.59 9.81
C SER A 61 -10.61 14.94 8.46
N ASP A 62 -9.82 14.98 7.40
CA ASP A 62 -10.28 15.25 6.04
C ASP A 62 -11.33 14.24 5.55
N TYR A 63 -11.35 13.01 6.08
CA TYR A 63 -12.20 11.93 5.55
C TYR A 63 -13.21 11.37 6.56
N THR A 64 -13.23 11.86 7.80
CA THR A 64 -14.19 11.38 8.83
C THR A 64 -15.66 11.63 8.47
N HIS A 65 -15.92 12.57 7.56
CA HIS A 65 -17.26 12.85 7.03
C HIS A 65 -17.72 11.83 5.96
N ILE A 66 -16.82 10.99 5.45
CA ILE A 66 -17.11 9.97 4.45
C ILE A 66 -17.42 8.65 5.18
N PRO A 67 -18.56 7.98 4.90
CA PRO A 67 -18.88 6.71 5.54
C PRO A 67 -17.82 5.64 5.29
N GLN A 68 -17.49 4.85 6.31
CA GLN A 68 -16.55 3.71 6.22
C GLN A 68 -16.92 2.70 5.11
N SER A 69 -18.21 2.58 4.77
CA SER A 69 -18.67 1.70 3.68
C SER A 69 -18.34 2.22 2.28
N LYS A 70 -17.85 3.45 2.15
CA LYS A 70 -17.44 4.08 0.89
C LYS A 70 -15.93 4.30 0.82
N PHE A 71 -15.34 4.74 1.93
CA PHE A 71 -13.90 5.00 2.03
C PHE A 71 -13.41 4.55 3.41
N GLU A 72 -13.05 3.28 3.52
CA GLU A 72 -12.67 2.65 4.79
C GLU A 72 -11.35 3.21 5.30
N PHE A 73 -11.29 3.61 6.57
CA PHE A 73 -10.03 3.86 7.25
C PHE A 73 -9.51 2.56 7.85
N VAL A 74 -8.25 2.23 7.55
CA VAL A 74 -7.55 1.06 8.11
C VAL A 74 -6.49 1.55 9.10
N PRO A 75 -6.72 1.41 10.43
CA PRO A 75 -5.74 1.79 11.44
C PRO A 75 -4.44 1.00 11.32
N MET A 76 -3.31 1.66 11.57
CA MET A 76 -1.99 1.05 11.60
C MET A 76 -1.31 1.25 12.96
N MET A 77 -0.71 0.20 13.52
CA MET A 77 0.31 0.32 14.56
C MET A 77 1.67 0.34 13.88
N TRP A 78 2.22 1.53 13.64
CA TRP A 78 3.40 1.70 12.79
C TRP A 78 4.66 0.96 13.31
N GLY A 79 4.87 0.98 14.62
CA GLY A 79 6.04 0.37 15.26
C GLY A 79 5.77 -0.03 16.70
N VAL A 80 6.82 -0.39 17.44
CA VAL A 80 6.71 -0.96 18.79
C VAL A 80 7.52 -0.15 19.79
N GLY A 81 6.87 0.25 20.88
CA GLY A 81 7.53 0.96 21.99
C GLY A 81 8.40 0.05 22.88
N PRO A 82 9.02 0.60 23.94
CA PRO A 82 9.98 -0.13 24.77
C PRO A 82 9.37 -1.28 25.60
N ASN A 83 8.04 -1.32 25.78
CA ASN A 83 7.34 -2.31 26.60
C ASN A 83 6.33 -3.13 25.76
N PRO A 84 6.79 -3.94 24.79
CA PRO A 84 5.94 -4.55 23.76
C PRO A 84 4.80 -5.42 24.31
N SER A 85 4.98 -6.06 25.46
CA SER A 85 3.94 -6.92 26.06
C SER A 85 2.93 -6.19 26.94
N GLN A 86 3.13 -4.89 27.21
CA GLN A 86 2.32 -4.11 28.15
C GLN A 86 1.64 -2.90 27.49
N ASP A 87 2.27 -2.33 26.46
CA ASP A 87 1.67 -1.26 25.68
C ASP A 87 0.48 -1.81 24.87
N THR A 88 -0.72 -1.34 25.20
CA THR A 88 -2.00 -1.74 24.59
C THR A 88 -2.73 -0.55 23.96
N ALA A 89 -2.03 0.59 23.79
CA ALA A 89 -2.65 1.83 23.33
C ALA A 89 -3.26 1.72 21.93
N PHE A 90 -2.68 0.89 21.05
CA PHE A 90 -3.26 0.65 19.72
C PHE A 90 -4.58 -0.11 19.82
N HIS A 91 -4.60 -1.22 20.56
CA HIS A 91 -5.82 -1.98 20.82
C HIS A 91 -6.92 -1.07 21.36
N ASP A 92 -6.61 -0.29 22.40
CA ASP A 92 -7.58 0.58 23.06
C ASP A 92 -8.12 1.66 22.12
N SER A 93 -7.27 2.21 21.25
CA SER A 93 -7.69 3.16 20.20
C SER A 93 -8.67 2.52 19.22
N VAL A 94 -8.38 1.30 18.73
CA VAL A 94 -9.27 0.59 17.79
C VAL A 94 -10.60 0.24 18.46
N VAL A 95 -10.58 -0.27 19.69
CA VAL A 95 -11.80 -0.54 20.46
C VAL A 95 -12.62 0.73 20.67
N ASN A 96 -11.98 1.84 20.99
CA ASN A 96 -12.66 3.11 21.15
C ASN A 96 -13.31 3.60 19.84
N LEU A 97 -12.63 3.47 18.69
CA LEU A 97 -13.21 3.80 17.38
C LEU A 97 -14.49 2.99 17.12
N ILE A 98 -14.44 1.67 17.35
CA ILE A 98 -15.60 0.78 17.19
C ILE A 98 -16.75 1.21 18.12
N ASN A 99 -16.46 1.42 19.40
CA ASN A 99 -17.47 1.79 20.40
C ASN A 99 -18.10 3.16 20.17
N THR A 100 -17.37 4.08 19.54
CA THR A 100 -17.84 5.44 19.21
C THR A 100 -18.49 5.54 17.83
N GLY A 101 -18.68 4.40 17.15
CA GLY A 101 -19.47 4.32 15.92
C GLY A 101 -18.66 4.37 14.62
N THR A 102 -17.33 4.25 14.68
CA THR A 102 -16.48 4.05 13.49
C THR A 102 -16.20 2.55 13.34
N PRO A 103 -16.93 1.82 12.47
CA PRO A 103 -16.70 0.39 12.30
C PRO A 103 -15.32 0.15 11.69
N ILE A 104 -14.47 -0.60 12.38
CA ILE A 104 -13.15 -1.02 11.90
C ILE A 104 -13.24 -2.49 11.47
N SER A 105 -12.92 -2.79 10.21
CA SER A 105 -12.97 -4.16 9.70
C SER A 105 -11.60 -4.79 9.46
N HIS A 106 -10.57 -3.97 9.26
CA HIS A 106 -9.18 -4.40 9.11
C HIS A 106 -8.25 -3.53 9.94
N VAL A 107 -7.10 -4.08 10.33
CA VAL A 107 -5.97 -3.32 10.89
C VAL A 107 -4.68 -3.74 10.20
N LEU A 108 -3.78 -2.77 10.02
CA LEU A 108 -2.40 -2.99 9.61
C LEU A 108 -1.49 -2.97 10.83
N SER A 109 -0.44 -3.78 10.81
CA SER A 109 0.60 -3.76 11.84
C SER A 109 1.87 -3.11 11.31
N PHE A 110 3.01 -3.47 11.90
CA PHE A 110 4.25 -2.70 11.85
C PHE A 110 4.73 -2.46 10.42
N ASN A 111 5.20 -1.23 10.18
CA ASN A 111 5.68 -0.76 8.90
C ASN A 111 7.17 -1.05 8.77
N GLU A 112 7.55 -1.90 7.83
CA GLU A 112 8.93 -2.32 7.55
C GLU A 112 9.75 -2.56 8.82
N PRO A 113 9.30 -3.45 9.71
CA PRO A 113 10.02 -3.73 10.96
C PRO A 113 11.39 -4.38 10.71
N ASP A 114 11.59 -4.95 9.53
CA ASP A 114 12.85 -5.50 9.04
C ASP A 114 13.84 -4.43 8.54
N ALA A 115 13.42 -3.17 8.43
CA ALA A 115 14.25 -2.06 7.98
C ALA A 115 14.57 -1.07 9.12
N PRO A 116 15.78 -0.46 9.11
CA PRO A 116 16.14 0.57 10.09
C PRO A 116 15.26 1.82 10.04
N SER A 117 15.09 2.48 11.19
CA SER A 117 14.39 3.76 11.28
C SER A 117 14.99 4.88 10.44
N ALA A 118 16.31 4.83 10.20
CA ALA A 118 16.99 5.79 9.32
C ALA A 118 16.51 5.72 7.86
N TRP A 119 15.86 4.62 7.44
CA TRP A 119 15.35 4.42 6.09
C TRP A 119 13.84 4.57 5.99
N GLY A 120 13.17 4.84 7.12
CA GLY A 120 11.70 4.93 7.20
C GLY A 120 11.01 3.65 7.70
N GLY A 121 11.76 2.62 8.09
CA GLY A 121 11.21 1.41 8.71
C GLY A 121 11.04 1.53 10.22
N SER A 122 10.27 0.63 10.82
CA SER A 122 9.99 0.67 12.26
C SER A 122 11.06 0.04 13.15
N ASP A 123 12.06 -0.64 12.56
CA ASP A 123 13.22 -1.23 13.24
C ASP A 123 12.83 -2.07 14.48
N VAL A 124 12.01 -3.10 14.24
CA VAL A 124 11.46 -3.95 15.30
C VAL A 124 11.93 -5.37 15.11
N THR A 125 12.52 -5.96 16.15
CA THR A 125 12.90 -7.38 16.09
C THR A 125 11.68 -8.30 16.00
N PRO A 126 11.76 -9.47 15.34
CA PRO A 126 10.64 -10.40 15.26
C PRO A 126 10.06 -10.82 16.62
N ALA A 127 10.92 -10.94 17.64
CA ALA A 127 10.50 -11.31 19.00
C ALA A 127 9.70 -10.19 19.69
N ASN A 128 10.13 -8.93 19.58
CA ASN A 128 9.38 -7.80 20.14
C ASN A 128 8.07 -7.57 19.39
N ALA A 129 8.08 -7.72 18.06
CA ALA A 129 6.89 -7.67 17.25
C ALA A 129 5.86 -8.74 17.65
N ALA A 130 6.29 -9.98 17.94
CA ALA A 130 5.41 -11.03 18.40
C ALA A 130 4.73 -10.71 19.75
N LEU A 131 5.47 -10.12 20.70
CA LEU A 131 4.91 -9.68 21.98
C LEU A 131 3.86 -8.58 21.79
N ALA A 132 4.18 -7.55 21.00
CA ALA A 132 3.25 -6.46 20.69
C ALA A 132 2.02 -6.92 19.89
N TRP A 133 2.20 -7.87 18.97
CA TRP A 133 1.12 -8.50 18.22
C TRP A 133 0.12 -9.20 19.13
N ILE A 134 0.61 -9.98 20.09
CA ILE A 134 -0.24 -10.71 21.04
C ILE A 134 -1.00 -9.73 21.95
N ALA A 135 -0.35 -8.65 22.39
CA ALA A 135 -0.99 -7.65 23.23
C ALA A 135 -2.05 -6.81 22.49
N ASN A 136 -1.76 -6.40 21.24
CA ASN A 136 -2.57 -5.39 20.55
C ASN A 136 -3.52 -5.94 19.48
N PHE A 137 -3.13 -7.01 18.78
CA PHE A 137 -3.84 -7.45 17.57
C PHE A 137 -4.71 -8.67 17.83
N VAL A 138 -4.16 -9.71 18.48
CA VAL A 138 -4.88 -10.96 18.74
C VAL A 138 -6.25 -10.74 19.44
N PRO A 139 -6.39 -9.84 20.43
CA PRO A 139 -7.69 -9.60 21.06
C PRO A 139 -8.73 -8.99 20.12
N LEU A 140 -8.33 -8.24 19.08
CA LEU A 140 -9.24 -7.57 18.14
C LEU A 140 -10.03 -8.56 17.27
N GLN A 141 -9.55 -9.79 17.08
CA GLN A 141 -10.32 -10.83 16.37
C GLN A 141 -11.64 -11.16 17.06
N LYS A 142 -11.74 -11.01 18.39
CA LYS A 142 -12.99 -11.20 19.12
C LYS A 142 -14.06 -10.16 18.75
N LEU A 143 -13.65 -9.05 18.15
CA LEU A 143 -14.51 -7.98 17.64
C LEU A 143 -14.77 -8.13 16.13
N GLY A 144 -14.30 -9.21 15.50
CA GLY A 144 -14.44 -9.45 14.07
C GLY A 144 -13.47 -8.64 13.19
N VAL A 145 -12.47 -7.99 13.79
CA VAL A 145 -11.44 -7.24 13.05
C VAL A 145 -10.45 -8.23 12.44
N LYS A 146 -10.20 -8.08 11.14
CA LYS A 146 -9.19 -8.87 10.42
C LYS A 146 -7.79 -8.29 10.64
N LEU A 147 -6.82 -9.17 10.89
CA LEU A 147 -5.46 -8.77 11.24
C LEU A 147 -4.49 -8.95 10.07
N GLY A 148 -3.84 -7.85 9.66
CA GLY A 148 -2.72 -7.87 8.72
C GLY A 148 -1.40 -8.01 9.47
N ILE A 149 -0.62 -9.04 9.16
CA ILE A 149 0.74 -9.20 9.72
C ILE A 149 1.66 -8.04 9.29
N PRO A 150 2.87 -7.91 9.86
CA PRO A 150 3.71 -6.76 9.58
C PRO A 150 4.06 -6.65 8.09
N ALA A 151 4.05 -5.41 7.58
CA ALA A 151 4.38 -5.12 6.19
C ALA A 151 5.91 -5.01 6.07
N VAL A 152 6.57 -6.06 5.60
CA VAL A 152 8.04 -6.08 5.47
C VAL A 152 8.50 -5.50 4.13
N THR A 153 9.78 -5.14 4.03
CA THR A 153 10.37 -4.71 2.75
C THR A 153 10.36 -5.83 1.71
N GLY A 154 10.53 -5.46 0.44
CA GLY A 154 10.68 -6.39 -0.68
C GLY A 154 11.98 -7.24 -0.67
N ALA A 155 12.89 -6.98 0.27
CA ALA A 155 14.16 -7.70 0.35
C ALA A 155 13.97 -9.15 0.87
N PRO A 156 14.88 -10.10 0.53
CA PRO A 156 14.83 -11.46 1.07
C PRO A 156 14.78 -11.51 2.61
N THR A 157 15.45 -10.56 3.28
CA THR A 157 15.44 -10.44 4.74
C THR A 157 14.05 -10.17 5.33
N GLY A 158 13.14 -9.54 4.57
CA GLY A 158 11.77 -9.32 5.01
C GLY A 158 10.98 -10.63 5.14
N PHE A 159 11.21 -11.59 4.22
CA PHE A 159 10.61 -12.92 4.31
C PHE A 159 11.12 -13.68 5.52
N ASP A 160 12.44 -13.71 5.73
CA ASP A 160 13.07 -14.34 6.89
C ASP A 160 12.56 -13.71 8.21
N TRP A 161 12.37 -12.39 8.24
CA TRP A 161 11.80 -11.68 9.38
C TRP A 161 10.36 -12.14 9.65
N THR A 162 9.55 -12.28 8.60
CA THR A 162 8.15 -12.71 8.70
C THR A 162 8.03 -14.13 9.27
N GLU A 163 8.87 -15.06 8.79
CA GLU A 163 8.89 -16.43 9.30
C GLU A 163 9.28 -16.46 10.79
N GLN A 164 10.31 -15.69 11.18
CA GLN A 164 10.73 -15.58 12.58
C GLN A 164 9.63 -14.97 13.46
N PHE A 165 8.92 -13.95 12.98
CA PHE A 165 7.83 -13.31 13.72
C PHE A 165 6.70 -14.31 13.98
N LEU A 166 6.24 -15.04 12.96
CA LEU A 166 5.20 -16.05 13.08
C LEU A 166 5.61 -17.21 13.99
N ALA A 167 6.87 -17.64 13.91
CA ALA A 167 7.43 -18.68 14.79
C ALA A 167 7.46 -18.22 16.26
N ASN A 168 7.92 -17.00 16.53
CA ASN A 168 7.92 -16.42 17.89
C ASN A 168 6.49 -16.29 18.44
N CYS A 169 5.56 -15.76 17.65
CA CYS A 169 4.16 -15.63 18.03
C CYS A 169 3.53 -17.00 18.36
N THR A 170 3.74 -17.99 17.49
CA THR A 170 3.24 -19.36 17.68
C THR A 170 3.82 -20.00 18.95
N SER A 171 5.12 -19.79 19.18
CA SER A 171 5.80 -20.27 20.39
C SER A 171 5.24 -19.62 21.65
N ILE A 172 5.00 -18.32 21.66
CA ILE A 172 4.46 -17.63 22.85
C ILE A 172 3.00 -18.06 23.12
N LEU A 173 2.18 -18.16 22.08
CA LEU A 173 0.76 -18.52 22.21
C LEU A 173 0.53 -20.03 22.45
N GLN A 174 1.53 -20.88 22.18
CA GLN A 174 1.39 -22.35 22.19
C GLN A 174 0.26 -22.85 21.27
N THR A 175 -0.05 -22.07 20.23
CA THR A 175 -1.00 -22.37 19.16
C THR A 175 -0.59 -21.58 17.92
N GLN A 176 -1.10 -21.94 16.74
CA GLN A 176 -0.84 -21.23 15.49
C GLN A 176 -1.10 -19.73 15.66
N CYS A 177 -0.10 -18.91 15.33
CA CYS A 177 -0.25 -17.45 15.37
C CYS A 177 -1.45 -17.03 14.49
N PRO A 178 -2.46 -16.32 15.04
CA PRO A 178 -3.63 -15.96 14.28
C PRO A 178 -3.39 -14.68 13.48
N TYR A 179 -3.79 -14.71 12.21
CA TYR A 179 -3.78 -13.58 11.28
C TYR A 179 -4.66 -13.88 10.07
N ASP A 180 -5.06 -12.86 9.31
CA ASP A 180 -6.04 -12.97 8.23
C ASP A 180 -5.45 -12.67 6.84
N PHE A 181 -4.55 -11.69 6.76
CA PHE A 181 -3.95 -11.28 5.50
C PHE A 181 -2.49 -10.81 5.66
N ILE A 182 -1.81 -10.65 4.52
CA ILE A 182 -0.38 -10.35 4.43
C ILE A 182 -0.18 -9.07 3.62
N PRO A 183 0.10 -7.95 4.31
CA PRO A 183 0.63 -6.73 3.70
C PRO A 183 2.06 -6.92 3.17
N LEU A 184 2.36 -6.38 1.99
CA LEU A 184 3.67 -6.43 1.35
C LEU A 184 4.04 -5.04 0.82
N HIS A 185 5.32 -4.69 0.92
CA HIS A 185 5.91 -3.52 0.28
C HIS A 185 6.81 -3.93 -0.88
N TRP A 186 6.85 -3.11 -1.94
CA TRP A 186 7.73 -3.37 -3.07
C TRP A 186 8.18 -2.11 -3.80
N TYR A 187 9.50 -1.90 -3.86
CA TYR A 187 10.11 -0.75 -4.53
C TYR A 187 11.18 -1.18 -5.54
N ASP A 188 10.75 -1.70 -6.69
CA ASP A 188 11.59 -2.10 -7.83
C ASP A 188 10.67 -2.47 -9.02
N ASN A 189 11.24 -3.04 -10.08
CA ASN A 189 10.57 -3.47 -11.30
C ASN A 189 9.41 -4.48 -11.09
N LEU A 190 8.55 -4.59 -12.11
CA LEU A 190 7.37 -5.44 -12.12
C LEU A 190 7.66 -6.94 -11.91
N GLY A 191 8.75 -7.45 -12.51
CA GLY A 191 9.08 -8.87 -12.43
C GLY A 191 9.35 -9.30 -10.99
N GLY A 192 10.06 -8.46 -10.24
CA GLY A 192 10.29 -8.69 -8.82
C GLY A 192 9.01 -8.55 -7.98
N LEU A 193 8.12 -7.58 -8.27
CA LEU A 193 6.81 -7.47 -7.61
C LEU A 193 6.00 -8.76 -7.74
N GLN A 194 5.91 -9.29 -8.97
CA GLN A 194 5.20 -10.52 -9.26
C GLN A 194 5.81 -11.71 -8.52
N SER A 195 7.14 -11.82 -8.53
CA SER A 195 7.87 -12.86 -7.80
C SER A 195 7.62 -12.79 -6.29
N HIS A 196 7.66 -11.58 -5.72
CA HIS A 196 7.47 -11.34 -4.29
C HIS A 196 6.04 -11.71 -3.86
N ILE A 197 5.02 -11.25 -4.58
CA ILE A 197 3.62 -11.66 -4.32
C ILE A 197 3.47 -13.18 -4.41
N ASN A 198 4.07 -13.82 -5.42
CA ASN A 198 3.97 -15.26 -5.61
C ASN A 198 4.68 -16.06 -4.50
N GLN A 199 5.83 -15.57 -4.00
CA GLN A 199 6.56 -16.17 -2.88
C GLN A 199 5.65 -16.26 -1.64
N TYR A 200 5.03 -15.16 -1.24
CA TYR A 200 4.12 -15.14 -0.08
C TYR A 200 2.83 -15.93 -0.33
N ALA A 201 2.24 -15.83 -1.52
CA ALA A 201 1.05 -16.62 -1.85
C ALA A 201 1.31 -18.14 -1.79
N THR A 202 2.53 -18.56 -2.15
CA THR A 202 2.95 -19.98 -2.09
C THR A 202 3.26 -20.41 -0.66
N ALA A 203 3.99 -19.60 0.10
CA ALA A 203 4.37 -19.91 1.48
C ALA A 203 3.18 -19.90 2.45
N PHE A 204 2.17 -19.07 2.18
CA PHE A 204 1.01 -18.87 3.05
C PHE A 204 -0.31 -19.15 2.29
N PRO A 205 -0.56 -20.41 1.89
CA PRO A 205 -1.70 -20.75 1.06
C PRO A 205 -3.02 -20.41 1.75
N GLY A 206 -3.95 -19.83 0.98
CA GLY A 206 -5.27 -19.43 1.46
C GLY A 206 -5.34 -18.08 2.18
N LYS A 207 -4.19 -17.41 2.40
CA LYS A 207 -4.15 -16.05 2.95
C LYS A 207 -4.35 -15.03 1.84
N LYS A 208 -5.02 -13.92 2.19
CA LYS A 208 -5.18 -12.77 1.28
C LYS A 208 -3.91 -11.93 1.30
N ILE A 209 -3.53 -11.43 0.13
CA ILE A 209 -2.39 -10.52 -0.02
C ILE A 209 -2.91 -9.09 -0.19
N TRP A 210 -2.27 -8.16 0.52
CA TRP A 210 -2.41 -6.73 0.29
C TRP A 210 -1.04 -6.18 -0.12
N VAL A 211 -0.97 -5.34 -1.15
CA VAL A 211 0.27 -4.60 -1.48
C VAL A 211 0.08 -3.18 -0.98
N THR A 212 0.48 -2.92 0.27
CA THR A 212 0.20 -1.66 0.95
C THR A 212 1.10 -0.53 0.48
N GLU A 213 2.26 -0.82 -0.08
CA GLU A 213 3.10 0.16 -0.75
C GLU A 213 3.78 -0.44 -1.96
N TYR A 214 3.73 0.25 -3.09
CA TYR A 214 4.62 -0.07 -4.20
C TYR A 214 4.84 1.10 -5.15
N ALA A 215 6.03 1.12 -5.76
CA ALA A 215 6.40 1.96 -6.90
C ALA A 215 7.65 1.38 -7.58
N ASP A 216 7.98 1.84 -8.79
CA ASP A 216 9.31 1.63 -9.39
C ASP A 216 10.08 2.96 -9.28
N PRO A 217 10.93 3.11 -8.25
CA PRO A 217 11.42 4.41 -7.85
C PRO A 217 12.48 4.95 -8.83
N ASN A 218 12.49 6.28 -9.00
CA ASN A 218 13.52 7.02 -9.72
C ASN A 218 13.72 6.61 -11.21
N GLN A 219 12.70 6.03 -11.83
CA GLN A 219 12.70 5.73 -13.27
C GLN A 219 12.36 6.96 -14.12
N ASP A 220 12.69 6.88 -15.42
CA ASP A 220 12.19 7.84 -16.41
C ASP A 220 10.66 7.74 -16.56
N LEU A 221 10.04 8.80 -17.09
CA LEU A 221 8.58 8.92 -17.17
C LEU A 221 7.92 7.75 -17.93
N ALA A 222 8.51 7.31 -19.04
CA ALA A 222 7.94 6.25 -19.86
C ALA A 222 7.98 4.91 -19.11
N THR A 223 9.11 4.62 -18.46
CA THR A 223 9.28 3.42 -17.62
C THR A 223 8.31 3.45 -16.43
N THR A 224 8.16 4.57 -15.72
CA THR A 224 7.23 4.68 -14.59
C THR A 224 5.77 4.50 -15.02
N GLN A 225 5.36 5.12 -16.13
CA GLN A 225 4.00 4.95 -16.67
C GLN A 225 3.73 3.51 -17.13
N GLN A 226 4.72 2.87 -17.76
CA GLN A 226 4.63 1.47 -18.14
C GLN A 226 4.49 0.56 -16.91
N PHE A 227 5.35 0.74 -15.90
CA PHE A 227 5.29 -0.01 -14.65
C PHE A 227 3.91 0.14 -13.99
N PHE A 228 3.42 1.37 -13.83
CA PHE A 228 2.11 1.64 -13.24
C PHE A 228 0.98 0.89 -13.96
N ASN A 229 0.90 1.03 -15.30
CA ASN A 229 -0.18 0.42 -16.07
C ASN A 229 -0.15 -1.12 -15.97
N GLN A 230 1.04 -1.72 -16.08
CA GLN A 230 1.19 -3.17 -16.05
C GLN A 230 0.94 -3.75 -14.65
N SER A 231 1.47 -3.10 -13.60
CA SER A 231 1.29 -3.53 -12.21
C SER A 231 -0.16 -3.40 -11.74
N ALA A 232 -0.84 -2.28 -12.04
CA ALA A 232 -2.25 -2.09 -11.71
C ALA A 232 -3.13 -3.14 -12.42
N SER A 233 -2.94 -3.33 -13.73
CA SER A 233 -3.68 -4.35 -14.49
C SER A 233 -3.44 -5.77 -13.95
N TYR A 234 -2.21 -6.09 -13.56
CA TYR A 234 -1.88 -7.39 -12.95
C TYR A 234 -2.61 -7.60 -11.61
N MET A 235 -2.54 -6.62 -10.71
CA MET A 235 -3.13 -6.73 -9.37
C MET A 235 -4.66 -6.66 -9.38
N ASP A 236 -5.25 -5.92 -10.32
CA ASP A 236 -6.70 -5.93 -10.57
C ASP A 236 -7.18 -7.35 -10.94
N GLY A 237 -6.44 -8.05 -11.81
CA GLY A 237 -6.76 -9.42 -12.23
C GLY A 237 -6.42 -10.53 -11.23
N LEU A 238 -5.62 -10.25 -10.20
CA LEU A 238 -5.12 -11.28 -9.29
C LEU A 238 -6.12 -11.59 -8.15
N ALA A 239 -6.75 -12.77 -8.17
CA ALA A 239 -7.80 -13.15 -7.22
C ALA A 239 -7.32 -13.32 -5.75
N SER A 240 -6.05 -13.65 -5.54
CA SER A 240 -5.44 -13.74 -4.20
C SER A 240 -5.15 -12.37 -3.58
N LEU A 241 -5.09 -11.32 -4.40
CA LEU A 241 -4.84 -9.95 -3.97
C LEU A 241 -6.17 -9.22 -3.75
N GLU A 242 -6.39 -8.80 -2.52
CA GLU A 242 -7.62 -8.14 -2.09
C GLU A 242 -7.52 -6.62 -2.22
N ARG A 243 -6.39 -6.03 -1.84
CA ARG A 243 -6.18 -4.58 -1.89
C ARG A 243 -4.75 -4.19 -2.27
N TYR A 244 -4.59 -3.02 -2.88
CA TYR A 244 -3.26 -2.44 -3.11
C TYR A 244 -3.28 -0.91 -3.13
N SER A 245 -2.14 -0.29 -2.79
CA SER A 245 -1.96 1.16 -2.78
C SER A 245 -0.64 1.58 -3.42
N TYR A 246 -0.73 2.42 -4.47
CA TYR A 246 0.46 2.93 -5.18
C TYR A 246 1.06 4.10 -4.41
N PHE A 247 2.37 4.06 -4.16
CA PHE A 247 3.08 5.09 -3.40
C PHE A 247 3.33 6.33 -4.27
N GLY A 248 2.34 7.20 -4.35
CA GLY A 248 2.40 8.40 -5.22
C GLY A 248 1.46 9.54 -4.86
N ALA A 249 0.68 9.46 -3.77
CA ALA A 249 -0.35 10.45 -3.42
C ALA A 249 0.21 11.76 -2.82
N PHE A 250 1.10 12.41 -3.56
CA PHE A 250 1.77 13.66 -3.22
C PHE A 250 2.23 14.37 -4.50
N ARG A 251 2.78 15.57 -4.34
CA ARG A 251 3.35 16.36 -5.46
C ARG A 251 4.75 15.89 -5.82
N SER A 252 5.12 16.02 -7.09
CA SER A 252 6.42 15.58 -7.61
C SER A 252 7.63 16.20 -6.90
N ASN A 253 7.54 17.46 -6.45
CA ASN A 253 8.63 18.18 -5.79
C ASN A 253 8.95 17.71 -4.36
N VAL A 254 8.09 16.88 -3.75
CA VAL A 254 8.33 16.31 -2.40
C VAL A 254 8.51 14.78 -2.44
N SER A 255 8.58 14.19 -3.64
CA SER A 255 8.72 12.75 -3.82
C SER A 255 10.11 12.24 -3.43
N ASN A 256 10.15 11.18 -2.63
CA ASN A 256 11.35 10.40 -2.35
C ASN A 256 11.48 9.15 -3.25
N VAL A 257 10.47 8.84 -4.08
CA VAL A 257 10.48 7.74 -5.08
C VAL A 257 10.67 8.25 -6.50
N GLY A 258 11.14 9.48 -6.64
CA GLY A 258 11.32 10.17 -7.92
C GLY A 258 10.06 10.91 -8.37
N PRO A 259 10.22 11.98 -9.16
CA PRO A 259 9.10 12.87 -9.50
C PRO A 259 8.04 12.21 -10.38
N ASN A 260 8.43 11.21 -11.18
CA ASN A 260 7.56 10.62 -12.20
C ASN A 260 6.50 9.66 -11.66
N ALA A 261 6.66 9.14 -10.43
CA ALA A 261 5.71 8.21 -9.79
C ALA A 261 4.51 8.93 -9.17
N THR A 262 4.54 10.26 -9.09
CA THR A 262 3.57 11.02 -8.30
C THR A 262 2.22 11.21 -8.99
N PHE A 263 1.17 11.33 -8.19
CA PHE A 263 -0.19 11.59 -8.64
C PHE A 263 -0.40 13.04 -9.02
N LEU A 264 0.36 13.96 -8.42
CA LEU A 264 0.26 15.39 -8.71
C LEU A 264 1.58 15.93 -9.23
N ASN A 265 1.51 16.82 -10.21
CA ASN A 265 2.65 17.65 -10.60
C ASN A 265 3.00 18.67 -9.49
N ASN A 266 4.03 19.49 -9.72
CA ASN A 266 4.42 20.52 -8.75
C ASN A 266 3.30 21.53 -8.46
N ALA A 267 2.39 21.78 -9.42
CA ALA A 267 1.26 22.69 -9.28
C ALA A 267 0.04 22.08 -8.55
N GLY A 268 0.06 20.78 -8.24
CA GLY A 268 -1.09 20.09 -7.63
C GLY A 268 -2.13 19.61 -8.63
N ARG A 269 -1.77 19.47 -9.91
CA ARG A 269 -2.64 18.90 -10.96
C ARG A 269 -2.35 17.42 -11.15
N LEU A 270 -3.41 16.64 -11.37
CA LEU A 270 -3.31 15.20 -11.63
C LEU A 270 -2.41 14.91 -12.84
N THR A 271 -1.37 14.11 -12.61
CA THR A 271 -0.55 13.46 -13.65
C THR A 271 -1.36 12.35 -14.33
N ASP A 272 -0.83 11.78 -15.41
CA ASP A 272 -1.47 10.60 -16.04
C ASP A 272 -1.62 9.43 -15.04
N ILE A 273 -0.59 9.15 -14.23
CA ILE A 273 -0.63 8.07 -13.22
C ILE A 273 -1.70 8.38 -12.17
N GLY A 274 -1.70 9.59 -11.61
CA GLY A 274 -2.68 9.97 -10.58
C GLY A 274 -4.11 9.90 -11.10
N SER A 275 -4.35 10.46 -12.29
CA SER A 275 -5.68 10.47 -12.90
C SER A 275 -6.19 9.07 -13.19
N LEU A 276 -5.36 8.21 -13.80
CA LEU A 276 -5.70 6.81 -14.07
C LEU A 276 -5.91 6.00 -12.79
N TYR A 277 -5.10 6.23 -11.75
CA TYR A 277 -5.22 5.50 -10.48
C TYR A 277 -6.56 5.77 -9.80
N LEU A 278 -7.01 7.03 -9.85
CA LEU A 278 -8.31 7.45 -9.34
C LEU A 278 -9.49 7.03 -10.24
N GLY A 279 -9.27 6.40 -11.39
CA GLY A 279 -10.34 5.93 -12.28
C GLY A 279 -10.72 6.88 -13.42
N PHE A 280 -9.96 7.95 -13.63
CA PHE A 280 -10.19 8.93 -14.69
C PHE A 280 -9.36 8.64 -15.95
N GLY A 281 -9.43 9.54 -16.94
CA GLY A 281 -8.64 9.47 -18.17
C GLY A 281 -7.26 10.14 -18.07
N LEU A 282 -6.47 10.00 -19.13
CA LEU A 282 -5.17 10.69 -19.27
C LEU A 282 -5.35 12.22 -19.21
N THR A 283 -4.39 12.91 -18.60
CA THR A 283 -4.39 14.37 -18.45
C THR A 283 -3.32 15.05 -19.30
N GLY A 284 -2.27 14.31 -19.70
CA GLY A 284 -1.09 14.84 -20.37
C GLY A 284 -0.24 15.75 -19.48
N VAL A 285 -0.49 15.77 -18.16
CA VAL A 285 0.26 16.60 -17.22
C VAL A 285 1.59 15.95 -16.90
N VAL A 286 2.67 16.64 -17.27
CA VAL A 286 4.04 16.21 -16.95
C VAL A 286 4.29 16.39 -15.44
N PRO A 287 4.78 15.38 -14.72
CA PRO A 287 4.95 15.45 -13.26
C PRO A 287 5.80 16.64 -12.79
N THR A 288 6.90 16.94 -13.49
CA THR A 288 7.79 18.04 -13.11
C THR A 288 7.31 19.43 -13.56
N SER A 289 6.14 19.55 -14.18
CA SER A 289 5.60 20.83 -14.64
C SER A 289 5.03 21.68 -13.51
N ASN A 290 5.11 23.01 -13.67
CA ASN A 290 4.59 24.01 -12.72
C ASN A 290 3.28 24.67 -13.20
N ASN A 291 2.67 24.14 -14.26
CA ASN A 291 1.47 24.68 -14.89
C ASN A 291 0.30 23.68 -14.82
#